data_AF-A0A1W9TV28-F1
#
_entry.id   AF-A0A1W9TV28-F1
#
_cell.length_a   1.000
_cell.length_b   1.000
_cell.length_c   1.000
_cell.angle_alpha   90.00
_cell.angle_beta   90.00
_cell.angle_gamma   90.00
#
_symmetry.space_group_name_H-M   'P 1'
#
loop_
_entity.id
_entity.type
_entity.pdbx_description
1 polymer ?
#
loop_
_entity_poly.entity_id
_entity_poly.type
_entity_poly.pdbx_seq_one_letter_code
_entity_poly.pdbx_strand_id
1 'polypeptide(L)'
;MPLLRLYKFILLLLLFLVVAGLIFLLLRQDNLNTHNNTPEVPSQRYSKHRLNIKGFEFDSLNNGEKMLSIKADNFTIEKKKLGFFRLGLINVAIFENAVIDIYLKRKLSDNRSNFIRDALPSLRDALPSFSTKRISSITLKPVCLKLRNRDSLFTQITSKVAIIRLKKHNILFKGNVQVVSGNKRLYTKCLTLLPEESIMKTEQHFILKTAQKKMEGEKLTVDIFLNLEQENDKTGMESNTVGKR
;
A
#
# COMPACT_ATOMS: atom_id res chain seq x y z
N MET A 1 -16.53 17.92 47.89
CA MET A 1 -17.51 16.88 47.48
C MET A 1 -18.37 17.18 46.23
N PRO A 2 -18.67 18.42 45.80
CA PRO A 2 -19.55 18.63 44.63
C PRO A 2 -18.92 18.23 43.28
N LEU A 3 -17.58 18.34 43.14
CA LEU A 3 -16.86 17.94 41.92
C LEU A 3 -17.01 16.45 41.58
N LEU A 4 -17.00 15.56 42.58
CA LEU A 4 -17.11 14.12 42.34
C LEU A 4 -18.50 13.73 41.81
N ARG A 5 -19.55 14.45 42.24
CA ARG A 5 -20.91 14.26 41.73
C ARG A 5 -21.00 14.71 40.28
N LEU A 6 -20.44 15.88 39.95
CA LEU A 6 -20.43 16.41 38.59
C LEU A 6 -19.72 15.49 37.59
N TYR A 7 -18.56 14.94 37.96
CA TYR A 7 -17.81 14.02 37.10
C TYR A 7 -18.59 12.74 36.77
N LYS A 8 -19.32 12.18 37.75
CA LYS A 8 -20.17 10.99 37.53
C LYS A 8 -21.29 11.27 36.53
N PHE A 9 -21.90 12.46 36.57
CA PHE A 9 -22.93 12.85 35.61
C PHE A 9 -22.37 12.96 34.18
N ILE A 10 -21.19 13.57 34.02
CA ILE A 10 -20.55 13.72 32.70
C ILE A 10 -20.19 12.34 32.12
N LEU A 11 -19.63 11.44 32.94
CA LEU A 11 -19.29 10.08 32.49
C LEU A 11 -20.55 9.32 32.01
N LEU A 12 -21.65 9.44 32.75
CA LEU A 12 -22.90 8.75 32.44
C LEU A 12 -23.57 9.31 31.17
N LEU A 13 -23.49 10.63 30.95
CA LEU A 13 -23.93 11.28 29.71
C LEU A 13 -23.13 10.78 28.51
N LEU A 14 -21.81 10.70 28.65
CA LEU A 14 -20.92 10.26 27.56
C LEU A 14 -21.16 8.78 27.22
N LEU A 15 -21.37 7.93 28.22
CA LEU A 15 -21.75 6.53 28.02
C LEU A 15 -23.10 6.43 27.30
N PHE A 16 -24.09 7.24 27.70
CA PHE A 16 -25.39 7.28 27.04
C PHE A 16 -25.29 7.69 25.56
N LEU A 17 -24.46 8.68 25.23
CA LEU A 17 -24.22 9.08 23.83
C LEU A 17 -23.58 7.96 23.00
N VAL A 18 -22.65 7.19 23.58
CA VAL A 18 -22.03 6.04 22.91
C VAL A 18 -23.06 4.93 22.66
N VAL A 19 -23.88 4.61 23.66
CA VAL A 19 -24.92 3.59 23.55
C VAL A 19 -26.02 4.01 22.56
N ALA A 20 -26.49 5.25 22.65
CA ALA A 20 -27.45 5.81 21.70
C ALA A 20 -26.90 5.84 20.27
N GLY A 21 -25.62 6.17 20.11
CA GLY A 21 -24.92 6.09 18.82
C GLY A 21 -24.87 4.67 18.28
N LEU A 22 -24.55 3.67 19.12
CA LEU A 22 -24.56 2.25 18.73
C LEU A 22 -25.96 1.77 18.36
N ILE A 23 -26.99 2.10 19.16
CA ILE A 23 -28.39 1.76 18.87
C ILE A 23 -28.84 2.39 17.55
N PHE A 24 -28.52 3.67 17.32
CA PHE A 24 -28.83 4.34 16.07
C PHE A 24 -28.15 3.66 14.87
N LEU A 25 -26.90 3.22 15.02
CA LEU A 25 -26.19 2.47 13.98
C LEU A 25 -26.81 1.10 13.72
N LEU A 26 -27.25 0.39 14.77
CA LEU A 26 -27.93 -0.91 14.65
C LEU A 26 -29.31 -0.76 13.99
N LEU A 27 -30.13 0.19 14.42
CA LEU A 27 -31.45 0.45 13.81
C LEU A 27 -31.35 0.90 12.35
N ARG A 28 -30.28 1.61 11.99
CA ARG A 28 -30.02 1.97 10.59
C ARG A 28 -29.60 0.77 9.74
N GLN A 29 -29.03 -0.28 10.35
CA GLN A 29 -28.62 -1.49 9.66
C GLN A 29 -29.82 -2.32 9.20
N ASP A 30 -30.91 -2.35 9.98
CA ASP A 30 -32.12 -3.12 9.64
C ASP A 30 -32.93 -2.51 8.49
N ASN A 31 -32.96 -1.17 8.38
CA ASN A 31 -33.64 -0.48 7.28
C ASN A 31 -32.97 -0.65 5.90
N LEU A 32 -31.80 -1.29 5.82
CA LEU A 32 -31.14 -1.60 4.54
C LEU A 32 -31.48 -3.00 4.01
N ASN A 33 -32.20 -3.82 4.78
CA ASN A 33 -32.55 -5.19 4.42
C ASN A 33 -34.03 -5.38 4.07
N THR A 34 -34.83 -4.31 3.98
CA THR A 34 -36.22 -4.40 3.50
C THR A 34 -36.24 -4.69 2.00
N HIS A 35 -36.26 -5.98 1.69
CA HIS A 35 -36.48 -6.56 0.38
C HIS A 35 -37.92 -6.27 -0.05
N ASN A 36 -38.15 -5.10 -0.64
CA ASN A 36 -39.44 -4.74 -1.22
C ASN A 36 -39.62 -5.49 -2.54
N ASN A 37 -40.52 -6.47 -2.54
CA ASN A 37 -41.12 -7.05 -3.74
C ASN A 37 -42.18 -6.07 -4.27
N THR A 38 -41.74 -4.98 -4.91
CA THR A 38 -42.63 -4.08 -5.65
C THR A 38 -42.76 -4.57 -7.09
N PRO A 39 -43.97 -4.60 -7.70
CA PRO A 39 -44.18 -5.02 -9.08
C PRO A 39 -43.29 -4.23 -10.05
N GLU A 40 -42.62 -4.97 -10.93
CA GLU A 40 -41.61 -4.50 -11.87
C GLU A 40 -42.20 -3.52 -12.90
N VAL A 41 -42.14 -2.22 -12.60
CA VAL A 41 -41.97 -1.24 -13.67
C VAL A 41 -40.58 -1.48 -14.25
N PRO A 42 -40.38 -1.61 -15.58
CA PRO A 42 -39.08 -1.74 -16.21
C PRO A 42 -38.33 -0.41 -16.06
N SER A 43 -37.85 -0.15 -14.85
CA SER A 43 -36.85 0.86 -14.59
C SER A 43 -35.65 0.42 -15.42
N GLN A 44 -35.33 1.21 -16.44
CA GLN A 44 -34.03 1.19 -17.08
C GLN A 44 -33.01 1.43 -15.97
N ARG A 45 -32.57 0.34 -15.33
CA ARG A 45 -31.53 0.32 -14.32
C ARG A 45 -30.31 0.81 -15.08
N TYR A 46 -30.03 2.11 -14.98
CA TYR A 46 -28.75 2.67 -15.36
C TYR A 46 -27.72 1.80 -14.66
N SER A 47 -27.12 0.90 -15.43
CA SER A 47 -26.15 -0.04 -14.90
C SER A 47 -25.09 0.83 -14.30
N LYS A 48 -24.90 0.71 -12.98
CA LYS A 48 -23.93 1.48 -12.25
C LYS A 48 -22.58 1.12 -12.84
N HIS A 49 -22.13 1.89 -13.84
CA HIS A 49 -20.98 1.57 -14.67
C HIS A 49 -19.77 1.41 -13.75
N ARG A 50 -19.46 0.15 -13.45
CA ARG A 50 -18.17 -0.21 -12.91
C ARG A 50 -17.25 -0.09 -14.10
N LEU A 51 -16.30 0.82 -14.00
CA LEU A 51 -15.24 0.83 -14.98
C LEU A 51 -14.51 -0.51 -14.89
N ASN A 52 -14.51 -1.22 -16.01
CA ASN A 52 -13.81 -2.48 -16.20
C ASN A 52 -13.11 -2.37 -17.56
N ILE A 53 -11.78 -2.37 -17.52
CA ILE A 53 -10.92 -2.33 -18.71
C ILE A 53 -10.16 -3.66 -18.76
N LYS A 54 -10.43 -4.47 -19.78
CA LYS A 54 -9.67 -5.68 -20.06
C LYS A 54 -8.40 -5.34 -20.86
N GLY A 55 -7.30 -6.05 -20.61
CA GLY A 55 -6.02 -5.82 -21.27
C GLY A 55 -5.47 -4.43 -20.99
N PHE A 56 -5.39 -4.05 -19.73
CA PHE A 56 -4.89 -2.73 -19.33
C PHE A 56 -3.38 -2.65 -19.56
N GLU A 57 -2.97 -1.64 -20.31
CA GLU A 57 -1.56 -1.29 -20.52
C GLU A 57 -1.38 0.21 -20.35
N PHE A 58 -0.36 0.59 -19.59
CA PHE A 58 0.00 1.98 -19.38
C PHE A 58 1.53 2.11 -19.33
N ASP A 59 2.04 3.10 -20.04
CA ASP A 59 3.45 3.47 -20.04
C ASP A 59 3.61 4.95 -19.69
N SER A 60 4.46 5.26 -18.71
CA SER A 60 4.89 6.62 -18.40
C SER A 60 6.25 6.89 -19.00
N LEU A 61 6.34 7.99 -19.74
CA LEU A 61 7.56 8.55 -20.28
C LEU A 61 7.92 9.82 -19.51
N ASN A 62 9.22 10.06 -19.33
CA ASN A 62 9.74 11.34 -18.84
C ASN A 62 10.95 11.68 -19.69
N ASN A 63 10.97 12.86 -20.33
CA ASN A 63 12.01 13.27 -21.28
C ASN A 63 12.27 12.21 -22.37
N GLY A 64 11.21 11.57 -22.88
CA GLY A 64 11.30 10.52 -23.92
C GLY A 64 11.73 9.15 -23.43
N GLU A 65 12.15 9.00 -22.16
CA GLU A 65 12.57 7.73 -21.60
C GLU A 65 11.44 7.06 -20.79
N LYS A 66 11.29 5.75 -20.93
CA LYS A 66 10.34 4.94 -20.16
C LYS A 66 10.72 4.94 -18.68
N MET A 67 9.80 5.33 -17.80
CA MET A 67 9.97 5.34 -16.34
C MET A 67 9.13 4.27 -15.62
N LEU A 68 7.92 4.04 -16.11
CA LEU A 68 6.96 3.12 -15.51
C LEU A 68 6.20 2.40 -16.63
N SER A 69 6.00 1.10 -16.49
CA SER A 69 5.11 0.30 -17.33
C SER A 69 4.22 -0.54 -16.43
N ILE A 70 2.93 -0.55 -16.71
CA ILE A 70 1.94 -1.33 -15.97
C ILE A 70 1.15 -2.12 -17.01
N LYS A 71 1.14 -3.44 -16.85
CA LYS A 71 0.32 -4.35 -17.63
C LYS A 71 -0.56 -5.17 -16.70
N ALA A 72 -1.82 -5.37 -17.05
CA ALA A 72 -2.75 -6.18 -16.29
C ALA A 72 -3.85 -6.74 -17.19
N ASP A 73 -4.36 -7.93 -16.86
CA ASP A 73 -5.41 -8.56 -17.64
C ASP A 73 -6.75 -7.83 -17.48
N ASN A 74 -6.98 -7.27 -16.30
CA ASN A 74 -8.20 -6.57 -15.95
C ASN A 74 -7.92 -5.44 -14.96
N PHE A 75 -8.51 -4.28 -15.21
CA PHE A 75 -8.47 -3.11 -14.35
C PHE A 75 -9.90 -2.69 -13.99
N THR A 76 -10.16 -2.57 -12.69
CA THR A 76 -11.46 -2.14 -12.18
C THR A 76 -11.33 -1.06 -11.11
N ILE A 77 -12.37 -0.24 -10.97
CA ILE A 77 -12.50 0.71 -9.87
C ILE A 77 -13.70 0.35 -9.02
N GLU A 78 -13.45 0.07 -7.74
CA GLU A 78 -14.48 -0.30 -6.78
C GLU A 78 -14.57 0.70 -5.62
N LYS A 79 -15.75 0.80 -5.01
CA LYS A 79 -15.91 1.54 -3.75
C LYS A 79 -15.27 0.74 -2.61
N LYS A 80 -14.45 1.41 -1.80
CA LYS A 80 -13.87 0.80 -0.60
C LYS A 80 -14.98 0.47 0.40
N LYS A 81 -15.02 -0.78 0.86
CA LYS A 81 -15.89 -1.22 1.96
C LYS A 81 -15.08 -1.15 3.27
N LEU A 82 -15.61 -0.47 4.29
CA LEU A 82 -15.02 -0.43 5.62
C LEU A 82 -16.01 -1.05 6.61
N GLY A 83 -15.83 -2.35 6.90
CA GLY A 83 -16.83 -3.12 7.64
C GLY A 83 -18.17 -3.18 6.88
N PHE A 84 -19.26 -2.92 7.59
CA PHE A 84 -20.60 -2.79 7.02
C PHE A 84 -20.88 -1.42 6.38
N PHE A 85 -20.02 -0.41 6.63
CA PHE A 85 -20.19 0.92 6.05
C PHE A 85 -19.58 1.00 4.64
N ARG A 86 -20.44 1.28 3.67
CA ARG A 86 -20.03 1.77 2.34
C ARG A 86 -19.85 3.28 2.43
N LEU A 87 -18.69 3.73 2.90
CA LEU A 87 -18.34 5.14 2.79
C LEU A 87 -18.17 5.47 1.31
N GLY A 88 -19.22 6.03 0.70
CA GLY A 88 -19.32 6.27 -0.75
C GLY A 88 -18.29 7.24 -1.33
N LEU A 89 -17.34 7.70 -0.52
CA LEU A 89 -16.36 8.72 -0.82
C LEU A 89 -15.01 8.15 -1.25
N ILE A 90 -14.73 6.87 -1.00
CA ILE A 90 -13.41 6.29 -1.22
C ILE A 90 -13.47 5.16 -2.25
N ASN A 91 -12.58 5.24 -3.25
CA ASN A 91 -12.39 4.24 -4.28
C ASN A 91 -11.08 3.47 -4.07
N VAL A 92 -11.05 2.25 -4.61
CA VAL A 92 -9.88 1.37 -4.73
C VAL A 92 -9.75 0.98 -6.20
N ALA A 93 -8.57 1.18 -6.75
CA ALA A 93 -8.20 0.65 -8.06
C ALA A 93 -7.71 -0.80 -7.88
N ILE A 94 -8.20 -1.73 -8.69
CA ILE A 94 -7.84 -3.14 -8.64
C ILE A 94 -7.31 -3.56 -10.00
N PHE A 95 -6.13 -4.18 -10.01
CA PHE A 95 -5.48 -4.74 -11.18
C PHE A 95 -5.30 -6.25 -10.99
N GLU A 96 -5.73 -7.04 -11.97
CA GLU A 96 -5.59 -8.50 -11.96
C GLU A 96 -4.40 -8.96 -12.82
N ASN A 97 -3.63 -9.93 -12.32
CA ASN A 97 -2.40 -10.44 -12.95
C ASN A 97 -1.41 -9.35 -13.36
N ALA A 98 -1.16 -8.41 -12.44
CA ALA A 98 -0.43 -7.20 -12.77
C ALA A 98 1.08 -7.40 -12.84
N VAL A 99 1.71 -6.86 -13.88
CA VAL A 99 3.16 -6.71 -14.02
C VAL A 99 3.48 -5.22 -14.01
N ILE A 100 4.34 -4.80 -13.09
CA ILE A 100 4.81 -3.41 -13.01
C ILE A 100 6.32 -3.43 -13.29
N ASP A 101 6.77 -2.71 -14.30
CA ASP A 101 8.19 -2.42 -14.52
C ASP A 101 8.48 -0.96 -14.14
N ILE A 102 9.42 -0.75 -13.22
CA ILE A 102 9.95 0.57 -12.85
C ILE A 102 11.37 0.68 -13.40
N TYR A 103 11.63 1.69 -14.24
CA TYR A 103 12.91 1.90 -14.90
C TYR A 103 13.70 3.00 -14.18
N LEU A 104 14.91 2.68 -13.71
CA LEU A 104 15.86 3.60 -13.09
C LEU A 104 16.61 4.39 -14.17
N LYS A 105 16.65 5.73 -14.04
CA LYS A 105 17.34 6.61 -15.00
C LYS A 105 18.84 6.80 -14.75
N ARG A 106 19.32 6.64 -13.51
CA ARG A 106 20.71 7.02 -13.14
C ARG A 106 21.60 5.83 -12.86
N LYS A 107 22.91 6.01 -13.14
CA LYS A 107 23.97 5.20 -12.54
C LYS A 107 23.82 5.27 -11.02
N LEU A 108 23.91 4.12 -10.38
CA LEU A 108 23.57 3.92 -8.97
C LEU A 108 24.42 4.72 -7.95
N SER A 109 25.35 5.58 -8.40
CA SER A 109 26.38 6.20 -7.56
C SER A 109 25.97 7.49 -6.86
N ASP A 110 25.03 8.29 -7.40
CA ASP A 110 24.98 9.71 -6.98
C ASP A 110 23.90 10.12 -5.98
N ASN A 111 22.88 9.30 -5.71
CA ASN A 111 22.00 9.46 -4.54
C ASN A 111 20.93 8.36 -4.60
N ARG A 112 21.04 7.34 -3.76
CA ARG A 112 20.17 6.15 -3.83
C ARG A 112 18.72 6.40 -3.42
N SER A 113 18.42 7.45 -2.65
CA SER A 113 17.11 7.64 -2.01
C SER A 113 16.05 8.32 -2.88
N ASN A 114 16.42 9.17 -3.84
CA ASN A 114 15.42 10.05 -4.46
C ASN A 114 14.63 9.44 -5.63
N PHE A 115 14.96 8.24 -6.12
CA PHE A 115 14.45 7.80 -7.42
C PHE A 115 13.05 7.17 -7.41
N ILE A 116 12.75 6.25 -6.48
CA ILE A 116 11.41 5.61 -6.45
C ILE A 116 10.33 6.65 -6.09
N ARG A 117 10.74 7.75 -5.45
CA ARG A 117 9.89 8.90 -5.16
C ARG A 117 9.24 9.49 -6.40
N ASP A 118 9.92 9.49 -7.54
CA ASP A 118 9.40 10.07 -8.79
C ASP A 118 8.46 9.11 -9.55
N ALA A 119 8.63 7.79 -9.36
CA ALA A 119 7.79 6.79 -10.02
C ALA A 119 6.37 6.71 -9.43
N LEU A 120 6.19 6.94 -8.12
CA LEU A 120 4.87 6.88 -7.49
C LEU A 120 3.88 7.97 -7.89
N PRO A 121 4.30 9.24 -8.05
CA PRO A 121 3.47 10.26 -8.66
C PRO A 121 2.98 9.84 -10.05
N SER A 122 3.89 9.31 -10.89
CA SER A 122 3.51 8.86 -12.24
C SER A 122 2.47 7.74 -12.24
N LEU A 123 2.42 6.92 -11.19
CA LEU A 123 1.37 5.92 -11.00
C LEU A 123 -0.01 6.53 -10.73
N ARG A 124 -0.08 7.71 -10.09
CA ARG A 124 -1.35 8.44 -9.95
C ARG A 124 -1.80 9.00 -11.29
N ASP A 125 -0.85 9.48 -12.08
CA ASP A 125 -1.10 10.02 -13.41
C ASP A 125 -1.47 8.91 -14.42
N ALA A 126 -1.03 7.67 -14.15
CA ALA A 126 -1.35 6.47 -14.91
C ALA A 126 -2.80 6.02 -14.83
N LEU A 127 -3.46 6.37 -13.73
CA LEU A 127 -4.87 6.07 -13.59
C LEU A 127 -5.59 7.01 -14.56
N PRO A 128 -6.52 6.51 -15.39
CA PRO A 128 -7.25 7.39 -16.31
C PRO A 128 -7.84 8.55 -15.50
N SER A 129 -8.03 9.71 -16.14
CA SER A 129 -8.37 11.02 -15.57
C SER A 129 -9.68 11.10 -14.74
N PHE A 130 -10.12 9.99 -14.15
CA PHE A 130 -10.98 9.94 -12.99
C PHE A 130 -10.50 10.93 -11.95
N SER A 131 -11.43 11.47 -11.16
CA SER A 131 -11.08 12.33 -10.05
C SER A 131 -10.20 11.56 -9.05
N THR A 132 -8.88 11.64 -9.24
CA THR A 132 -7.84 10.99 -8.44
C THR A 132 -7.99 11.35 -6.96
N LYS A 133 -8.66 12.47 -6.68
CA LYS A 133 -9.16 12.91 -5.36
C LYS A 133 -9.84 11.81 -4.54
N ARG A 134 -10.36 10.73 -5.14
CA ARG A 134 -11.09 9.66 -4.42
C ARG A 134 -10.38 8.31 -4.33
N ILE A 135 -9.24 8.10 -4.99
CA ILE A 135 -8.55 6.80 -4.94
C ILE A 135 -7.62 6.78 -3.72
N SER A 136 -7.93 5.92 -2.74
CA SER A 136 -7.12 5.83 -1.52
C SER A 136 -5.97 4.82 -1.59
N SER A 137 -6.13 3.81 -2.42
CA SER A 137 -5.20 2.69 -2.55
C SER A 137 -5.36 1.99 -3.90
N ILE A 138 -4.27 1.39 -4.35
CA ILE A 138 -4.24 0.53 -5.53
C ILE A 138 -3.94 -0.89 -5.04
N THR A 139 -4.68 -1.87 -5.53
CA THR A 139 -4.57 -3.29 -5.18
C THR A 139 -4.20 -4.09 -6.42
N LEU A 140 -3.16 -4.90 -6.36
CA LEU A 140 -2.65 -5.71 -7.46
C LEU A 140 -2.71 -7.19 -7.06
N LYS A 141 -3.32 -8.06 -7.87
CA LYS A 141 -3.58 -9.47 -7.52
C LYS A 141 -3.62 -10.42 -8.72
N PRO A 142 -2.75 -11.43 -8.81
CA PRO A 142 -1.38 -11.45 -8.29
C PRO A 142 -0.54 -10.31 -8.86
N VAL A 143 0.70 -10.16 -8.37
CA VAL A 143 1.58 -9.07 -8.79
C VAL A 143 3.04 -9.51 -8.97
N CYS A 144 3.66 -8.98 -10.03
CA CYS A 144 5.10 -9.03 -10.26
C CYS A 144 5.63 -7.60 -10.46
N LEU A 145 6.34 -7.07 -9.47
CA LEU A 145 7.05 -5.81 -9.57
C LEU A 145 8.50 -6.07 -10.00
N LYS A 146 8.93 -5.42 -11.07
CA LYS A 146 10.28 -5.50 -11.63
C LYS A 146 10.91 -4.12 -11.55
N LEU A 147 12.10 -4.06 -10.98
CA LEU A 147 12.92 -2.86 -10.97
C LEU A 147 14.06 -3.07 -11.98
N ARG A 148 14.11 -2.19 -12.98
CA ARG A 148 15.04 -2.26 -14.11
C ARG A 148 15.95 -1.06 -14.13
N ASN A 149 17.18 -1.23 -14.59
CA ASN A 149 18.06 -0.13 -14.98
C ASN A 149 18.32 -0.28 -16.48
N ARG A 150 17.73 0.62 -17.28
CA ARG A 150 17.61 0.44 -18.74
C ARG A 150 16.98 -0.93 -19.03
N ASP A 151 17.73 -1.85 -19.61
CA ASP A 151 17.27 -3.19 -19.97
C ASP A 151 17.58 -4.27 -18.93
N SER A 152 18.41 -3.96 -17.93
CA SER A 152 18.84 -4.92 -16.91
C SER A 152 17.85 -4.98 -15.74
N LEU A 153 17.35 -6.18 -15.43
CA LEU A 153 16.56 -6.45 -14.24
C LEU A 153 17.50 -6.64 -13.03
N PHE A 154 17.39 -5.79 -12.02
CA PHE A 154 18.20 -5.94 -10.81
C PHE A 154 17.41 -6.53 -9.65
N THR A 155 16.14 -6.12 -9.47
CA THR A 155 15.28 -6.63 -8.40
C THR A 155 13.89 -6.98 -8.92
N GLN A 156 13.40 -8.15 -8.55
CA GLN A 156 12.04 -8.60 -8.82
C GLN A 156 11.34 -8.98 -7.52
N ILE A 157 10.12 -8.49 -7.32
CA ILE A 157 9.25 -8.81 -6.19
C ILE A 157 7.99 -9.48 -6.73
N THR A 158 7.68 -10.67 -6.25
CA THR A 158 6.44 -11.40 -6.58
C THR A 158 5.64 -11.66 -5.31
N SER A 159 4.31 -11.54 -5.38
CA SER A 159 3.42 -11.87 -4.27
C SER A 159 1.99 -12.16 -4.75
N LYS A 160 1.17 -12.74 -3.87
CA LYS A 160 -0.28 -12.92 -4.12
C LYS A 160 -1.03 -11.60 -4.20
N VAL A 161 -0.62 -10.61 -3.40
CA VAL A 161 -1.25 -9.28 -3.34
C VAL A 161 -0.19 -8.21 -3.12
N ALA A 162 -0.30 -7.07 -3.79
CA ALA A 162 0.31 -5.81 -3.36
C ALA A 162 -0.74 -4.73 -3.16
N ILE A 163 -0.53 -3.89 -2.13
CA ILE A 163 -1.39 -2.76 -1.80
C ILE A 163 -0.52 -1.50 -1.75
N ILE A 164 -0.68 -0.62 -2.72
CA ILE A 164 -0.02 0.69 -2.77
C ILE A 164 -0.89 1.67 -1.99
N ARG A 165 -0.36 2.19 -0.88
CA ARG A 165 -1.08 3.11 -0.01
C ARG A 165 -0.65 4.54 -0.33
N LEU A 166 -1.39 5.17 -1.23
CA LEU A 166 -1.07 6.50 -1.77
C LEU A 166 -0.90 7.60 -0.71
N LYS A 167 -1.56 7.48 0.45
CA LYS A 167 -1.41 8.41 1.59
C LYS A 167 -0.20 8.14 2.48
N LYS A 168 0.23 6.88 2.58
CA LYS A 168 1.36 6.46 3.43
C LYS A 168 2.66 6.30 2.63
N HIS A 169 2.62 6.57 1.32
CA HIS A 169 3.76 6.45 0.40
C HIS A 169 4.51 5.12 0.52
N ASN A 170 3.78 4.02 0.78
CA ASN A 170 4.36 2.68 0.90
C ASN A 170 3.60 1.62 0.13
N ILE A 171 4.29 0.51 -0.14
CA ILE A 171 3.74 -0.64 -0.85
C ILE A 171 3.82 -1.85 0.08
N LEU A 172 2.66 -2.45 0.36
CA LEU A 172 2.58 -3.66 1.18
C LEU A 172 2.34 -4.88 0.29
N PHE A 173 3.29 -5.82 0.29
CA PHE A 173 3.18 -7.12 -0.34
C PHE A 173 2.72 -8.16 0.68
N LYS A 174 1.77 -9.02 0.31
CA LYS A 174 1.25 -10.11 1.14
C LYS A 174 1.15 -11.42 0.37
N GLY A 175 1.41 -12.51 1.09
CA GLY A 175 1.20 -13.88 0.63
C GLY A 175 2.34 -14.35 -0.28
N ASN A 176 3.15 -15.27 0.25
CA ASN A 176 4.30 -15.88 -0.42
C ASN A 176 5.17 -14.85 -1.14
N VAL A 177 5.60 -13.82 -0.41
CA VAL A 177 6.42 -12.75 -0.98
C VAL A 177 7.81 -13.30 -1.26
N GLN A 178 8.25 -13.18 -2.50
CA GLN A 178 9.59 -13.52 -2.94
C GLN A 178 10.24 -12.30 -3.57
N VAL A 179 11.41 -11.91 -3.05
CA VAL A 179 12.26 -10.88 -3.64
C VAL A 179 13.51 -11.56 -4.19
N VAL A 180 13.86 -11.28 -5.44
CA VAL A 180 15.08 -11.75 -6.09
C VAL A 180 15.89 -10.52 -6.47
N SER A 181 17.14 -10.45 -6.00
CA SER A 181 18.09 -9.39 -6.35
C SER A 181 19.46 -10.01 -6.61
N GLY A 182 19.87 -10.09 -7.89
CA GLY A 182 21.08 -10.81 -8.30
C GLY A 182 21.09 -12.27 -7.80
N ASN A 183 22.11 -12.65 -7.02
CA ASN A 183 22.25 -13.97 -6.40
C ASN A 183 21.56 -14.09 -5.02
N LYS A 184 20.81 -13.07 -4.58
CA LYS A 184 20.12 -13.05 -3.29
C LYS A 184 18.62 -13.29 -3.49
N ARG A 185 18.03 -14.05 -2.57
CA ARG A 185 16.60 -14.35 -2.55
C ARG A 185 16.03 -14.21 -1.15
N LEU A 186 15.04 -13.36 -0.98
CA LEU A 186 14.30 -13.18 0.28
C LEU A 186 12.91 -13.81 0.14
N TYR A 187 12.52 -14.59 1.12
CA TYR A 187 11.19 -15.17 1.26
C TYR A 187 10.55 -14.68 2.57
N THR A 188 9.32 -14.19 2.50
CA THR A 188 8.53 -13.79 3.69
C THR A 188 7.03 -13.88 3.38
N LYS A 189 6.18 -13.90 4.41
CA LYS A 189 4.72 -13.80 4.24
C LYS A 189 4.25 -12.37 3.96
N CYS A 190 4.98 -11.36 4.43
CA CYS A 190 4.59 -9.96 4.37
C CYS A 190 5.82 -9.07 4.22
N LEU A 191 5.79 -8.10 3.30
CA LEU A 191 6.89 -7.16 3.08
C LEU A 191 6.35 -5.75 2.86
N THR A 192 6.95 -4.76 3.50
CA THR A 192 6.67 -3.35 3.24
C THR A 192 7.86 -2.74 2.49
N LEU A 193 7.63 -2.24 1.28
CA LEU A 193 8.58 -1.41 0.57
C LEU A 193 8.27 0.06 0.90
N LEU A 194 9.32 0.81 1.24
CA LEU A 194 9.36 2.25 1.46
C LEU A 194 10.13 2.89 0.29
N PRO A 195 9.42 3.24 -0.80
CA PRO A 195 9.97 3.86 -2.00
C PRO A 195 10.93 5.02 -1.73
N GLU A 196 10.53 5.95 -0.87
CA GLU A 196 11.30 7.17 -0.59
C GLU A 196 12.64 6.89 0.10
N GLU A 197 12.71 5.80 0.85
CA GLU A 197 13.94 5.36 1.52
C GLU A 197 14.70 4.33 0.67
N SER A 198 14.08 3.75 -0.35
CA SER A 198 14.55 2.55 -1.05
C SER A 198 14.84 1.38 -0.11
N ILE A 199 14.03 1.26 0.95
CA ILE A 199 14.15 0.25 2.00
C ILE A 199 12.97 -0.73 1.94
N MET A 200 13.25 -2.00 2.19
CA MET A 200 12.27 -3.05 2.42
C MET A 200 12.34 -3.54 3.86
N LYS A 201 11.18 -3.64 4.51
CA LYS A 201 11.03 -4.08 5.90
C LYS A 201 10.06 -5.26 6.00
N THR A 202 10.41 -6.28 6.77
CA THR A 202 9.49 -7.35 7.20
C THR A 202 9.54 -7.46 8.72
N GLU A 203 8.36 -7.50 9.34
CA GLU A 203 8.16 -7.71 10.79
C GLU A 203 7.64 -9.14 11.05
N GLN A 204 7.85 -10.03 10.09
CA GLN A 204 7.47 -11.44 10.15
C GLN A 204 8.67 -12.28 9.76
N HIS A 205 8.66 -13.52 10.22
CA HIS A 205 9.57 -14.59 9.81
C HIS A 205 10.01 -14.48 8.34
N PHE A 206 11.32 -14.42 8.14
CA PHE A 206 11.94 -14.31 6.83
C PHE A 206 13.07 -15.32 6.65
N ILE A 207 13.31 -15.67 5.38
CA ILE A 207 14.47 -16.47 4.97
C ILE A 207 15.19 -15.70 3.86
N LEU A 208 16.42 -15.28 4.11
CA LEU A 208 17.30 -14.63 3.14
C LEU A 208 18.40 -15.62 2.72
N LYS A 209 18.40 -16.02 1.45
CA LYS A 209 19.44 -16.86 0.84
C LYS A 209 20.39 -15.99 0.03
N THR A 210 21.69 -16.16 0.24
CA THR A 210 22.76 -15.63 -0.61
C THR A 210 23.52 -16.81 -1.23
N ALA A 211 24.53 -16.54 -2.09
CA ALA A 211 25.39 -17.59 -2.62
C ALA A 211 26.18 -18.34 -1.54
N GLN A 212 26.46 -17.69 -0.41
CA GLN A 212 27.34 -18.22 0.64
C GLN A 212 26.59 -18.73 1.87
N LYS A 213 25.43 -18.14 2.18
CA LYS A 213 24.72 -18.43 3.44
C LYS A 213 23.21 -18.31 3.34
N LYS A 214 22.53 -18.99 4.25
CA LYS A 214 21.12 -18.80 4.57
C LYS A 214 21.02 -18.06 5.90
N MET A 215 20.26 -16.97 5.93
CA MET A 215 19.90 -16.22 7.12
C MET A 215 18.39 -16.33 7.37
N GLU A 216 18.00 -16.39 8.63
CA GLU A 216 16.62 -16.56 9.06
C GLU A 216 16.39 -15.72 10.32
N GLY A 217 15.18 -15.19 10.49
CA GLY A 217 14.84 -14.36 11.65
C GLY A 217 13.43 -13.80 11.54
N GLU A 218 13.04 -12.97 12.51
CA GLU A 218 11.66 -12.42 12.58
C GLU A 218 11.52 -11.00 12.04
N LYS A 219 12.62 -10.25 12.00
CA LYS A 219 12.64 -8.86 11.51
C LYS A 219 13.82 -8.64 10.59
N LEU A 220 13.59 -7.96 9.48
CA LEU A 220 14.63 -7.64 8.52
C LEU A 220 14.35 -6.27 7.89
N THR A 221 15.39 -5.44 7.87
CA THR A 221 15.47 -4.18 7.13
C THR A 221 16.62 -4.30 6.14
N VAL A 222 16.34 -4.12 4.86
CA VAL A 222 17.31 -4.21 3.77
C VAL A 222 17.03 -3.15 2.72
N ASP A 223 18.03 -2.77 1.94
CA ASP A 223 17.81 -1.98 0.72
C ASP A 223 17.11 -2.80 -0.38
N ILE A 224 16.71 -2.14 -1.48
CA ILE A 224 16.13 -2.79 -2.67
C ILE A 224 17.04 -3.86 -3.32
N PHE A 225 18.33 -3.91 -2.97
CA PHE A 225 19.29 -4.90 -3.46
C PHE A 225 19.51 -6.06 -2.49
N LEU A 226 18.75 -6.13 -1.39
CA LEU A 226 18.92 -7.09 -0.30
C LEU A 226 20.31 -6.98 0.38
N ASN A 227 20.87 -5.77 0.47
CA ASN A 227 21.96 -5.46 1.38
C ASN A 227 21.38 -5.12 2.75
N LEU A 228 21.93 -5.71 3.80
CA LEU A 228 21.58 -5.34 5.17
C LEU A 228 21.98 -3.87 5.36
N GLU A 229 21.01 -3.07 5.81
CA GLU A 229 21.34 -1.75 6.31
C GLU A 229 22.16 -2.00 7.58
N GLN A 230 23.45 -1.71 7.52
CA GLN A 230 24.25 -1.65 8.73
C GLN A 230 23.60 -0.54 9.55
N GLU A 231 23.01 -0.92 10.68
CA GLU A 231 22.53 0.01 11.69
C GLU A 231 23.78 0.76 12.16
N ASN A 232 24.15 1.81 11.41
CA ASN A 232 25.28 2.64 11.71
C ASN A 232 24.95 3.27 13.06
N ASP A 233 25.63 2.74 14.09
CA ASP A 233 25.60 3.13 15.48
C ASP A 233 25.32 4.63 15.65
N LYS A 234 24.04 4.97 15.83
CA LYS A 234 23.63 6.24 16.44
C LYS A 234 23.79 6.19 17.97
N THR A 235 24.40 5.14 18.48
CA THR A 235 24.76 4.94 19.89
C THR A 235 26.06 5.67 20.30
N GLY A 236 26.50 6.68 19.54
CA GLY A 236 27.81 7.34 19.70
C GLY A 236 27.81 8.85 20.01
N MET A 237 26.69 9.47 20.39
CA MET A 237 26.66 10.90 20.76
C MET A 237 25.90 11.22 22.06
N GLU A 238 26.16 10.46 23.12
CA GLU A 238 25.94 10.94 24.50
C GLU A 238 27.18 10.63 25.34
N SER A 239 28.27 11.37 25.13
CA SER A 239 29.29 11.52 26.16
C SER A 239 30.02 12.85 26.03
N ASN A 240 30.00 13.61 27.12
CA ASN A 240 30.91 14.68 27.51
C ASN A 240 30.55 16.12 27.13
N THR A 241 29.59 16.67 27.88
CA THR A 241 29.77 18.00 28.49
C THR A 241 29.61 17.89 30.00
N VAL A 242 30.70 17.51 30.68
CA VAL A 242 30.87 17.71 32.12
C VAL A 242 32.06 18.65 32.33
N GLY A 243 31.75 19.81 32.90
CA GLY A 243 32.55 20.45 33.94
C GLY A 243 33.90 21.06 33.55
N LYS A 244 33.89 22.34 33.19
CA LYS A 244 34.92 23.29 33.65
C LYS A 244 34.27 24.63 33.96
N ARG A 245 34.08 24.90 35.26
CA ARG A 245 34.29 26.19 35.92
C ARG A 245 34.31 25.97 37.42
#